data_AF-A0A538IXK1-F1
#
_entry.id   AF-A0A538IXK1-F1
#
_cell.length_a   1.000
_cell.length_b   1.000
_cell.length_c   1.000
_cell.angle_alpha   90.00
_cell.angle_beta   90.00
_cell.angle_gamma   90.00
#
_symmetry.space_group_name_H-M   'P 1'
#
loop_
_entity.id
_entity.type
_entity.pdbx_description
1 polymer ?
#
loop_
_entity_poly.entity_id
_entity_poly.type
_entity_poly.pdbx_seq_one_letter_code
_entity_poly.pdbx_strand_id
1 'polypeptide(L)'
;MSHPRHSEPLPLGTPEHPYSKGLMARALVAVGVPLGRGYELAKRIDQDLAERGEQSVELERVEELAILVLGEEEGSEAFRRLRRFRELQELDLPVIVLVGGATGTGKSTVATEAAYRLGITRVTSTDFVRQTMRAFFSQEFMPSIHYSSFEAAAGLREPEQADDPVIAGFLEQTRNVMVGVRASIERALEEGWSMVLEGVHLVPGMLPRIDGALVVQCVLAIEDEEEHSTHFMVRDAGLDGLRPHLKYIDRLDDIRRVQDHIVGRAKRHRVPVIASTDIRAQIDAVLELVLASVEQVQRV
;
A
#
# COMPACT_ATOMS: atom_id res chain seq x y z
N MET A 1 -5.92 5.19 22.13
CA MET A 1 -4.94 4.13 21.88
C MET A 1 -4.54 3.52 23.21
N SER A 2 -4.54 2.19 23.31
CA SER A 2 -4.18 1.43 24.52
C SER A 2 -2.69 1.07 24.58
N HIS A 3 -2.01 1.04 23.43
CA HIS A 3 -0.60 0.68 23.33
C HIS A 3 0.16 1.69 22.45
N PRO A 4 1.45 1.96 22.77
CA PRO A 4 2.32 2.73 21.89
C PRO A 4 2.50 1.98 20.57
N ARG A 5 2.84 2.72 19.51
CA ARG A 5 3.07 2.11 18.21
C ARG A 5 4.25 1.12 18.27
N HIS A 6 4.09 -0.02 17.63
CA HIS A 6 5.20 -0.91 17.32
C HIS A 6 6.02 -0.38 16.13
N SER A 7 7.28 0.02 16.37
CA SER A 7 8.26 0.39 15.35
C SER A 7 9.67 -0.07 15.73
N GLU A 8 10.50 -0.32 14.70
CA GLU A 8 11.95 -0.48 14.87
C GLU A 8 12.63 0.84 14.53
N PRO A 9 13.56 1.36 15.36
CA PRO A 9 14.25 2.61 15.06
C PRO A 9 15.28 2.45 13.93
N LEU A 10 15.66 3.57 13.32
CA LEU A 10 16.71 3.57 12.31
C LEU A 10 18.04 3.04 12.90
N PRO A 11 18.77 2.15 12.22
CA PRO A 11 19.93 1.44 12.77
C PRO A 11 21.21 2.30 12.72
N LEU A 12 21.18 3.47 13.34
CA LEU A 12 22.31 4.39 13.46
C LEU A 12 23.32 3.96 14.53
N GLY A 13 22.95 3.01 15.39
CA GLY A 13 23.73 2.58 16.54
C GLY A 13 23.40 3.39 17.79
N THR A 14 23.41 2.73 18.94
CA THR A 14 23.29 3.30 20.29
C THR A 14 24.36 2.68 21.20
N PRO A 15 24.59 3.22 22.40
CA PRO A 15 25.49 2.60 23.38
C PRO A 15 25.10 1.15 23.73
N GLU A 16 23.81 0.80 23.70
CA GLU A 16 23.35 -0.58 23.94
C GLU A 16 23.36 -1.46 22.68
N HIS A 17 23.20 -0.88 21.49
CA HIS A 17 23.08 -1.61 20.22
C HIS A 17 23.95 -0.97 19.14
N PRO A 18 25.14 -1.50 18.83
CA PRO A 18 26.02 -0.88 17.84
C PRO A 18 25.42 -0.87 16.44
N TYR A 19 25.91 0.04 15.59
CA TYR A 19 25.52 0.14 14.19
C TYR A 19 25.55 -1.23 13.47
N SER A 20 24.54 -1.49 12.63
CA SER A 20 24.44 -2.72 11.86
C SER A 20 24.32 -2.44 10.37
N LYS A 21 25.37 -2.79 9.62
CA LYS A 21 25.40 -2.74 8.15
C LYS A 21 24.19 -3.41 7.50
N GLY A 22 23.76 -4.55 8.02
CA GLY A 22 22.64 -5.31 7.47
C GLY A 22 21.31 -4.61 7.66
N LEU A 23 21.07 -4.03 8.84
CA LEU A 23 19.86 -3.26 9.11
C LEU A 23 19.88 -1.94 8.34
N MET A 24 21.02 -1.25 8.27
CA MET A 24 21.13 0.00 7.51
C MET A 24 20.91 -0.23 6.01
N ALA A 25 21.48 -1.30 5.45
CA ALA A 25 21.21 -1.67 4.06
C ALA A 25 19.71 -1.93 3.81
N ARG A 26 19.01 -2.58 4.76
CA ARG A 26 17.55 -2.76 4.68
C ARG A 26 16.81 -1.43 4.74
N ALA A 27 17.19 -0.51 5.63
CA ALA A 27 16.58 0.82 5.72
C ALA A 27 16.79 1.65 4.44
N LEU A 28 17.97 1.56 3.83
CA LEU A 28 18.26 2.22 2.54
C LEU A 28 17.42 1.62 1.40
N VAL A 29 17.29 0.30 1.34
CA VAL A 29 16.43 -0.37 0.35
C VAL A 29 14.97 -0.02 0.55
N ALA A 30 14.51 0.07 1.81
CA ALA A 30 13.15 0.49 2.15
C ALA A 30 12.79 1.87 1.58
N VAL A 31 13.76 2.80 1.53
CA VAL A 31 13.56 4.14 0.97
C VAL A 31 13.86 4.25 -0.54
N GLY A 32 14.06 3.11 -1.21
CA GLY A 32 14.20 3.03 -2.66
C GLY A 32 15.64 3.03 -3.19
N VAL A 33 16.66 2.95 -2.32
CA VAL A 33 18.04 2.79 -2.78
C VAL A 33 18.24 1.37 -3.35
N PRO A 34 18.83 1.21 -4.55
CA PRO A 34 19.09 -0.12 -5.11
C PRO A 34 19.93 -0.99 -4.16
N LEU A 35 19.58 -2.28 -4.02
CA LEU A 35 20.19 -3.19 -3.04
C LEU A 35 21.73 -3.16 -3.02
N GLY A 36 22.37 -3.22 -4.19
CA GLY A 36 23.83 -3.19 -4.28
C GLY A 36 24.43 -1.88 -3.76
N ARG A 37 23.83 -0.75 -4.12
CA ARG A 37 24.24 0.60 -3.73
C ARG A 37 23.95 0.88 -2.25
N GLY A 38 22.81 0.40 -1.75
CA GLY A 38 22.45 0.47 -0.33
C GLY A 38 23.44 -0.31 0.55
N TYR A 39 23.87 -1.49 0.11
CA TYR A 39 24.89 -2.26 0.81
C TYR A 39 26.28 -1.59 0.74
N GLU A 40 26.63 -0.99 -0.39
CA GLU A 40 27.87 -0.22 -0.56
C GLU A 40 27.93 0.96 0.43
N LEU A 41 26.85 1.76 0.50
CA LEU A 41 26.74 2.86 1.45
C LEU A 41 26.78 2.37 2.90
N ALA A 42 26.00 1.34 3.25
CA ALA A 42 26.00 0.78 4.60
C ALA A 42 27.40 0.28 5.03
N LYS A 43 28.15 -0.33 4.10
CA LYS A 43 29.54 -0.75 4.31
C LYS A 43 30.48 0.43 4.48
N ARG A 44 30.29 1.52 3.72
CA ARG A 44 31.11 2.73 3.85
C ARG A 44 30.90 3.40 5.21
N ILE A 45 29.67 3.46 5.71
CA ILE A 45 29.35 3.96 7.06
C ILE A 45 30.07 3.16 8.15
N ASP A 46 30.10 1.83 8.03
CA ASP A 46 30.79 0.98 8.99
C ASP A 46 32.32 1.17 8.99
N GLN A 47 32.91 1.35 7.80
CA GLN A 47 34.33 1.66 7.69
C GLN A 47 34.66 3.01 8.33
N ASP A 48 33.82 4.02 8.10
CA ASP A 48 33.94 5.34 8.70
C ASP A 48 33.85 5.29 10.23
N LEU A 49 32.95 4.47 10.78
CA LEU A 49 32.86 4.23 12.23
C LEU A 49 34.11 3.54 12.79
N ALA A 50 34.63 2.53 12.10
CA ALA A 50 35.84 1.82 12.51
C ALA A 50 37.08 2.72 12.49
N GLU A 51 37.19 3.61 11.49
CA GLU A 51 38.26 4.60 11.38
C GLU A 51 38.23 5.62 12.52
N ARG A 52 37.03 6.00 13.00
CA ARG A 52 36.83 6.96 14.11
C ARG A 52 36.81 6.31 15.49
N GLY A 53 36.73 4.98 15.57
CA GLY A 53 36.57 4.26 16.84
C GLY A 53 35.20 4.48 17.50
N GLU A 54 34.17 4.76 16.70
CA GLU A 54 32.80 5.03 17.16
C GLU A 54 31.87 3.84 16.90
N GLN A 55 30.75 3.78 17.64
CA GLN A 55 29.75 2.71 17.51
C GLN A 55 28.40 3.20 16.96
N SER A 56 28.22 4.52 16.84
CA SER A 56 27.01 5.19 16.36
C SER A 56 27.36 6.27 15.35
N VAL A 57 26.50 6.48 14.36
CA VAL A 57 26.68 7.48 13.30
C VAL A 57 25.57 8.54 13.37
N GLU A 58 25.95 9.81 13.33
CA GLU A 58 25.00 10.92 13.23
C GLU A 58 24.41 11.03 11.83
N LEU A 59 23.17 11.55 11.73
CA LEU A 59 22.45 11.68 10.46
C LEU A 59 23.23 12.52 9.44
N GLU A 60 23.83 13.64 9.87
CA GLU A 60 24.60 14.52 9.01
C GLU A 60 25.78 13.77 8.37
N ARG A 61 26.43 12.86 9.11
CA ARG A 61 27.50 12.04 8.58
C ARG A 61 26.99 10.99 7.58
N VAL A 62 25.79 10.46 7.79
CA VAL A 62 25.13 9.56 6.82
C VAL A 62 24.86 10.31 5.51
N GLU A 63 24.44 11.56 5.54
CA GLU A 63 24.23 12.40 4.35
C GLU A 63 25.53 12.59 3.55
N GLU A 64 26.60 12.98 4.22
CA GLU A 64 27.91 13.17 3.59
C GLU A 64 28.40 11.90 2.89
N LEU A 65 28.25 10.75 3.55
CA LEU A 65 28.65 9.45 2.99
C LEU A 65 27.70 9.00 1.88
N ALA A 66 26.41 9.31 1.97
CA ALA A 66 25.45 9.04 0.91
C ALA A 66 25.80 9.82 -0.35
N ILE A 67 26.09 11.12 -0.23
CA ILE A 67 26.54 11.96 -1.35
C ILE A 67 27.84 11.43 -1.95
N LEU A 68 28.79 11.00 -1.12
CA LEU A 68 30.07 10.45 -1.57
C LEU A 68 29.92 9.14 -2.37
N VAL A 69 29.05 8.23 -1.91
CA VAL A 69 28.88 6.90 -2.52
C VAL A 69 27.90 6.91 -3.67
N LEU A 70 26.76 7.58 -3.48
CA LEU A 70 25.63 7.62 -4.42
C LEU A 70 25.75 8.74 -5.46
N GLY A 71 26.51 9.79 -5.17
CA GLY A 71 26.54 11.02 -5.95
C GLY A 71 25.62 12.09 -5.36
N GLU A 72 25.78 13.34 -5.79
CA GLU A 72 25.09 14.49 -5.19
C GLU A 72 23.57 14.39 -5.27
N GLU A 73 23.02 14.10 -6.46
CA GLU A 73 21.57 13.99 -6.65
C GLU A 73 20.97 12.75 -5.95
N GLU A 74 21.49 11.55 -6.25
CA GLU A 74 20.97 10.28 -5.70
C GLU A 74 21.18 10.21 -4.18
N GLY A 75 22.34 10.66 -3.68
CA GLY A 75 22.66 10.67 -2.26
C GLY A 75 21.77 11.62 -1.47
N SER A 76 21.54 12.83 -1.97
CA SER A 76 20.64 13.80 -1.33
C SER A 76 19.19 13.31 -1.30
N GLU A 77 18.72 12.68 -2.39
CA GLU A 77 17.38 12.09 -2.45
C GLU A 77 17.23 10.94 -1.45
N ALA A 78 18.19 10.00 -1.45
CA ALA A 78 18.19 8.85 -0.56
C ALA A 78 18.21 9.29 0.91
N PHE A 79 19.05 10.27 1.26
CA PHE A 79 19.11 10.81 2.61
C PHE A 79 17.80 11.50 3.02
N ARG A 80 17.20 12.30 2.14
CA ARG A 80 15.91 12.96 2.43
C ARG A 80 14.82 11.94 2.74
N ARG A 81 14.73 10.86 1.96
CA ARG A 81 13.77 9.79 2.22
C ARG A 81 14.10 9.01 3.49
N LEU A 82 15.39 8.74 3.76
CA LEU A 82 15.85 8.08 4.98
C LEU A 82 15.48 8.87 6.24
N ARG A 83 15.64 10.19 6.18
CA ARG A 83 15.22 11.09 7.26
C ARG A 83 13.71 11.04 7.50
N ARG A 84 12.90 11.17 6.45
CA ARG A 84 11.44 11.04 6.56
C ARG A 84 11.01 9.67 7.07
N PHE A 85 11.73 8.63 6.68
CA PHE A 85 11.47 7.26 7.14
C PHE A 85 11.76 7.12 8.64
N ARG A 86 12.84 7.73 9.13
CA ARG A 86 13.11 7.82 10.57
C ARG A 86 12.00 8.58 11.30
N GLU A 87 11.61 9.76 10.79
CA GLU A 87 10.53 10.55 11.37
C GLU A 87 9.22 9.73 11.42
N LEU A 88 8.92 8.96 10.37
CA LEU A 88 7.81 8.01 10.35
C LEU A 88 7.92 6.95 11.45
N GLN A 89 9.12 6.41 11.71
CA GLN A 89 9.35 5.38 12.74
C GLN A 89 9.21 5.93 14.17
N GLU A 90 9.55 7.20 14.37
CA GLU A 90 9.45 7.90 15.66
C GLU A 90 8.02 8.41 15.96
N LEU A 91 7.10 8.39 14.99
CA LEU A 91 5.69 8.72 15.24
C LEU A 91 5.02 7.70 16.18
N ASP A 92 4.46 8.20 17.28
CA ASP A 92 3.63 7.40 18.21
C ASP A 92 2.29 6.92 17.61
N LEU A 93 1.92 7.43 16.43
CA LEU A 93 0.69 7.06 15.72
C LEU A 93 0.92 5.88 14.77
N PRO A 94 0.10 4.80 14.84
CA PRO A 94 0.06 3.76 13.83
C PRO A 94 -0.16 4.33 12.42
N VAL A 95 0.40 3.66 11.42
CA VAL A 95 0.26 4.04 10.00
C VAL A 95 -0.73 3.09 9.34
N ILE A 96 -1.82 3.64 8.80
CA ILE A 96 -2.83 2.89 8.05
C ILE A 96 -2.73 3.28 6.58
N VAL A 97 -2.25 2.35 5.74
CA VAL A 97 -2.14 2.55 4.30
C VAL A 97 -3.29 1.84 3.61
N LEU A 98 -4.09 2.58 2.83
CA LEU A 98 -5.26 2.10 2.12
C LEU A 98 -5.01 2.19 0.62
N VAL A 99 -4.91 1.03 -0.05
CA VAL A 99 -4.65 0.93 -1.49
C VAL A 99 -5.90 0.44 -2.22
N GLY A 100 -6.66 1.38 -2.78
CA GLY A 100 -7.87 1.10 -3.57
C GLY A 100 -7.58 0.86 -5.05
N GLY A 101 -8.60 0.42 -5.80
CA GLY A 101 -8.54 0.26 -7.26
C GLY A 101 -9.28 -0.98 -7.76
N ALA A 102 -9.57 -1.01 -9.06
CA ALA A 102 -10.36 -2.07 -9.68
C ALA A 102 -9.61 -3.42 -9.76
N THR A 103 -10.33 -4.48 -10.12
CA THR A 103 -9.73 -5.80 -10.38
C THR A 103 -8.65 -5.67 -11.46
N GLY A 104 -7.51 -6.34 -11.27
CA GLY A 104 -6.40 -6.31 -12.24
C GLY A 104 -5.49 -5.09 -12.20
N THR A 105 -5.66 -4.11 -11.29
CA THR A 105 -4.77 -2.93 -11.23
C THR A 105 -3.44 -3.13 -10.50
N GLY A 106 -3.06 -4.37 -10.13
CA GLY A 106 -1.78 -4.65 -9.46
C GLY A 106 -1.72 -4.35 -7.94
N LYS A 107 -2.86 -4.00 -7.31
CA LYS A 107 -2.95 -3.62 -5.88
C LYS A 107 -2.22 -4.52 -4.92
N SER A 108 -2.46 -5.84 -4.97
CA SER A 108 -1.89 -6.78 -4.01
C SER A 108 -0.36 -6.79 -4.09
N THR A 109 0.22 -6.70 -5.29
CA THR A 109 1.68 -6.61 -5.50
C THR A 109 2.23 -5.32 -4.92
N VAL A 110 1.66 -4.17 -5.29
CA VAL A 110 2.12 -2.85 -4.84
C VAL A 110 1.97 -2.70 -3.32
N ALA A 111 0.82 -3.09 -2.77
CA ALA A 111 0.53 -2.99 -1.34
C ALA A 111 1.45 -3.89 -0.51
N THR A 112 1.70 -5.14 -0.96
CA THR A 112 2.60 -6.07 -0.26
C THR A 112 4.02 -5.55 -0.24
N GLU A 113 4.51 -5.04 -1.38
CA GLU A 113 5.89 -4.55 -1.46
C GLU A 113 6.07 -3.20 -0.74
N ALA A 114 5.09 -2.31 -0.81
CA ALA A 114 5.07 -1.10 0.02
C ALA A 114 5.05 -1.45 1.51
N ALA A 115 4.24 -2.41 1.93
CA ALA A 115 4.19 -2.87 3.32
C ALA A 115 5.54 -3.44 3.79
N TYR A 116 6.17 -4.28 2.97
CA TYR A 116 7.49 -4.85 3.24
C TYR A 116 8.54 -3.75 3.48
N ARG A 117 8.60 -2.75 2.58
CA ARG A 117 9.52 -1.62 2.70
C ARG A 117 9.21 -0.73 3.90
N LEU A 118 7.95 -0.54 4.25
CA LEU A 118 7.54 0.23 5.44
C LEU A 118 7.72 -0.55 6.76
N GLY A 119 8.15 -1.82 6.72
CA GLY A 119 8.22 -2.68 7.90
C GLY A 119 6.84 -3.02 8.48
N ILE A 120 5.77 -2.91 7.69
CA ILE A 120 4.41 -3.20 8.11
C ILE A 120 4.11 -4.67 7.82
N THR A 121 4.00 -5.47 8.87
CA THR A 121 3.76 -6.91 8.76
C THR A 121 2.28 -7.27 8.59
N ARG A 122 1.38 -6.36 8.97
CA ARG A 122 -0.08 -6.58 8.86
C ARG A 122 -0.58 -6.11 7.52
N VAL A 123 -0.67 -7.05 6.58
CA VAL A 123 -1.24 -6.83 5.25
C VAL A 123 -2.51 -7.66 5.13
N THR A 124 -3.62 -7.03 4.73
CA THR A 124 -4.88 -7.73 4.46
C THR A 124 -5.58 -7.15 3.25
N SER A 125 -6.59 -7.86 2.74
CA SER A 125 -7.37 -7.41 1.59
C SER A 125 -8.86 -7.38 1.87
N THR A 126 -9.56 -6.46 1.21
CA THR A 126 -11.03 -6.41 1.27
C THR A 126 -11.66 -7.69 0.70
N ASP A 127 -10.97 -8.39 -0.20
CA ASP A 127 -11.41 -9.70 -0.71
C ASP A 127 -11.29 -10.80 0.36
N PHE A 128 -10.26 -10.78 1.21
CA PHE A 128 -10.16 -11.68 2.36
C PHE A 128 -11.31 -11.44 3.34
N VAL A 129 -11.59 -10.17 3.68
CA VAL A 129 -12.75 -9.81 4.52
C VAL A 129 -14.05 -10.32 3.90
N ARG A 130 -14.26 -10.08 2.60
CA ARG A 130 -15.43 -10.57 1.85
C ARG A 130 -15.52 -12.09 1.88
N GLN A 131 -14.40 -12.79 1.72
CA GLN A 131 -14.32 -14.25 1.79
C GLN A 131 -14.77 -14.78 3.15
N THR A 132 -14.28 -14.17 4.24
CA THR A 132 -14.69 -14.54 5.59
C THR A 132 -16.19 -14.33 5.77
N MET A 133 -16.72 -13.17 5.38
CA MET A 133 -18.17 -12.91 5.45
C MET A 133 -18.97 -13.95 4.65
N ARG A 134 -18.49 -14.33 3.45
CA ARG A 134 -19.14 -15.30 2.57
C ARG A 134 -19.25 -16.69 3.19
N ALA A 135 -18.32 -17.06 4.07
CA ALA A 135 -18.36 -18.33 4.78
C ALA A 135 -19.45 -18.37 5.87
N PHE A 136 -19.86 -17.22 6.42
CA PHE A 136 -20.85 -17.13 7.48
C PHE A 136 -22.26 -16.81 6.98
N PHE A 137 -22.39 -16.01 5.93
CA PHE A 137 -23.69 -15.56 5.41
C PHE A 137 -24.09 -16.29 4.13
N SER A 138 -25.30 -16.83 4.11
CA SER A 138 -25.85 -17.48 2.91
C SER A 138 -26.07 -16.48 1.77
N GLN A 139 -26.14 -17.00 0.54
CA GLN A 139 -26.42 -16.18 -0.64
C GLN A 139 -27.82 -15.56 -0.60
N GLU A 140 -28.80 -16.22 0.02
CA GLU A 140 -30.14 -15.67 0.20
C GLU A 140 -30.15 -14.48 1.17
N PHE A 141 -29.36 -14.55 2.25
CA PHE A 141 -29.33 -13.51 3.27
C PHE A 141 -28.51 -12.28 2.85
N MET A 142 -27.33 -12.50 2.23
CA MET A 142 -26.46 -11.41 1.78
C MET A 142 -25.92 -11.69 0.37
N PRO A 143 -26.74 -11.56 -0.68
CA PRO A 143 -26.36 -11.96 -2.04
C PRO A 143 -25.10 -11.24 -2.56
N SER A 144 -24.97 -9.94 -2.27
CA SER A 144 -23.94 -9.07 -2.85
C SER A 144 -22.51 -9.60 -2.67
N ILE A 145 -22.18 -10.25 -1.55
CA ILE A 145 -20.80 -10.72 -1.26
C ILE A 145 -20.42 -12.02 -2.00
N HIS A 146 -21.39 -12.71 -2.61
CA HIS A 146 -21.18 -13.98 -3.31
C HIS A 146 -20.77 -13.84 -4.78
N TYR A 147 -20.80 -12.63 -5.33
CA TYR A 147 -20.39 -12.31 -6.69
C TYR A 147 -19.06 -11.55 -6.72
N SER A 148 -18.35 -11.55 -7.85
CA SER A 148 -17.25 -10.60 -8.06
C SER A 148 -17.76 -9.16 -7.97
N SER A 149 -16.89 -8.19 -7.66
CA SER A 149 -17.28 -6.78 -7.53
C SER A 149 -17.94 -6.20 -8.78
N PHE A 150 -17.46 -6.58 -9.96
CA PHE A 150 -18.03 -6.20 -11.25
C PHE A 150 -19.28 -7.02 -11.64
N GLU A 151 -19.59 -8.09 -10.91
CA GLU A 151 -20.80 -8.93 -11.12
C GLU A 151 -21.84 -8.72 -10.01
N ALA A 152 -21.56 -7.83 -9.04
CA ALA A 152 -22.37 -7.69 -7.83
C ALA A 152 -23.81 -7.20 -8.11
N ALA A 153 -24.07 -6.66 -9.31
CA ALA A 153 -25.41 -6.35 -9.79
C ALA A 153 -26.37 -7.54 -9.73
N ALA A 154 -25.86 -8.77 -9.90
CA ALA A 154 -26.66 -10.00 -9.83
C ALA A 154 -27.22 -10.28 -8.42
N GLY A 155 -26.69 -9.62 -7.39
CA GLY A 155 -27.19 -9.69 -6.02
C GLY A 155 -28.22 -8.61 -5.66
N LEU A 156 -28.51 -7.67 -6.57
CA LEU A 156 -29.51 -6.62 -6.35
C LEU A 156 -30.93 -7.20 -6.35
N ARG A 157 -31.79 -6.69 -5.47
CA ARG A 157 -33.20 -7.07 -5.43
C ARG A 157 -34.01 -6.48 -6.59
N GLU A 158 -33.74 -5.23 -6.93
CA GLU A 158 -34.48 -4.45 -7.93
C GLU A 158 -33.47 -3.72 -8.86
N PRO A 159 -32.68 -4.46 -9.67
CA PRO A 159 -31.64 -3.87 -10.52
C PRO A 159 -32.20 -2.86 -11.54
N GLU A 160 -33.45 -3.03 -11.99
CA GLU A 160 -34.13 -2.14 -12.94
C GLU A 160 -34.38 -0.72 -12.40
N GLN A 161 -34.30 -0.51 -11.09
CA GLN A 161 -34.45 0.81 -10.47
C GLN A 161 -33.12 1.58 -10.37
N ALA A 162 -31.99 0.93 -10.64
CA ALA A 162 -30.68 1.55 -10.57
C ALA A 162 -30.30 2.21 -11.91
N ASP A 163 -29.86 3.46 -11.88
CA ASP A 163 -29.32 4.16 -13.07
C ASP A 163 -28.14 3.39 -13.68
N ASP A 164 -27.29 2.82 -12.83
CA ASP A 164 -26.21 1.90 -13.22
C ASP A 164 -26.22 0.70 -12.26
N PRO A 165 -26.77 -0.45 -12.70
CA PRO A 165 -26.85 -1.66 -11.87
C PRO A 165 -25.48 -2.21 -11.44
N VAL A 166 -24.44 -2.07 -12.28
CA VAL A 166 -23.07 -2.54 -11.99
C VAL A 166 -22.53 -1.75 -10.80
N ILE A 167 -22.63 -0.43 -10.86
CA ILE A 167 -22.18 0.45 -9.78
C ILE A 167 -23.06 0.31 -8.54
N ALA A 168 -24.37 0.19 -8.68
CA ALA A 168 -25.27 0.01 -7.55
C ALA A 168 -24.95 -1.28 -6.77
N GLY A 169 -24.78 -2.41 -7.48
CA GLY A 169 -24.40 -3.68 -6.88
C GLY A 169 -23.02 -3.65 -6.24
N PHE A 170 -22.04 -3.04 -6.92
CA PHE A 170 -20.70 -2.83 -6.37
C PHE A 170 -20.72 -1.99 -5.08
N LEU A 171 -21.49 -0.90 -5.04
CA LEU A 171 -21.60 -0.05 -3.85
C LEU A 171 -22.34 -0.76 -2.70
N GLU A 172 -23.36 -1.57 -2.99
CA GLU A 172 -24.00 -2.41 -1.98
C GLU A 172 -23.01 -3.42 -1.38
N GLN A 173 -22.29 -4.16 -2.24
CA GLN A 173 -21.24 -5.07 -1.79
C GLN A 173 -20.18 -4.34 -0.96
N THR A 174 -19.76 -3.15 -1.39
CA THR A 174 -18.78 -2.33 -0.68
C THR A 174 -19.30 -1.94 0.71
N ARG A 175 -20.55 -1.49 0.85
CA ARG A 175 -21.13 -1.14 2.16
C ARG A 175 -21.10 -2.34 3.13
N ASN A 176 -21.40 -3.54 2.63
CA ASN A 176 -21.36 -4.76 3.43
C ASN A 176 -19.94 -5.10 3.86
N VAL A 177 -18.98 -5.14 2.92
CA VAL A 177 -17.57 -5.47 3.19
C VAL A 177 -16.89 -4.43 4.10
N MET A 178 -17.28 -3.16 4.00
CA MET A 178 -16.74 -2.07 4.84
C MET A 178 -16.94 -2.29 6.34
N VAL A 179 -17.93 -3.08 6.76
CA VAL A 179 -18.10 -3.42 8.18
C VAL A 179 -16.88 -4.19 8.70
N GLY A 180 -16.42 -5.20 7.97
CA GLY A 180 -15.25 -6.00 8.39
C GLY A 180 -13.92 -5.27 8.20
N VAL A 181 -13.83 -4.39 7.19
CA VAL A 181 -12.65 -3.52 7.00
C VAL A 181 -12.48 -2.56 8.16
N ARG A 182 -13.56 -1.91 8.63
CA ARG A 182 -13.52 -1.05 9.81
C ARG A 182 -13.07 -1.81 11.05
N ALA A 183 -13.66 -2.98 11.30
CA ALA A 183 -13.28 -3.83 12.44
C ALA A 183 -11.79 -4.23 12.41
N SER A 184 -11.24 -4.47 11.22
CA SER A 184 -9.82 -4.81 11.05
C SER A 184 -8.90 -3.62 11.35
N ILE A 185 -9.28 -2.41 10.92
CA ILE A 185 -8.56 -1.17 11.23
C ILE A 185 -8.65 -0.87 12.72
N GLU A 186 -9.85 -0.88 13.31
CA GLU A 186 -10.07 -0.65 14.74
C GLU A 186 -9.21 -1.59 15.58
N ARG A 187 -9.16 -2.88 15.23
CA ARG A 187 -8.32 -3.86 15.93
C ARG A 187 -6.83 -3.52 15.82
N ALA A 188 -6.36 -3.10 14.64
CA ALA A 188 -4.97 -2.69 14.47
C ALA A 188 -4.62 -1.48 15.35
N LEU A 189 -5.53 -0.51 15.48
CA LEU A 189 -5.34 0.69 16.31
C LEU A 189 -5.39 0.38 17.81
N GLU A 190 -6.27 -0.51 18.25
CA GLU A 190 -6.31 -0.97 19.65
C GLU A 190 -4.98 -1.60 20.08
N GLU A 191 -4.37 -2.38 19.19
CA GLU A 191 -3.12 -3.09 19.45
C GLU A 191 -1.87 -2.26 19.11
N GLY A 192 -2.00 -1.02 18.61
CA GLY A 192 -0.86 -0.16 18.29
C GLY A 192 -0.07 -0.58 17.04
N TRP A 193 -0.69 -1.30 16.09
CA TRP A 193 -0.01 -1.76 14.89
C TRP A 193 -0.38 -0.96 13.65
N SER A 194 0.64 -0.63 12.86
CA SER A 194 0.45 -0.20 11.47
C SER A 194 -0.13 -1.34 10.62
N MET A 195 -0.89 -0.98 9.59
CA MET A 195 -1.55 -1.92 8.69
C MET A 195 -1.56 -1.39 7.26
N VAL A 196 -1.36 -2.28 6.30
CA VAL A 196 -1.68 -2.02 4.89
C VAL A 196 -2.92 -2.84 4.51
N LEU A 197 -3.93 -2.16 3.97
CA LEU A 197 -5.15 -2.78 3.50
C LEU A 197 -5.36 -2.46 2.03
N GLU A 198 -5.61 -3.47 1.21
CA GLU A 198 -5.81 -3.30 -0.22
C GLU A 198 -7.16 -3.84 -0.71
N GLY A 199 -7.68 -3.28 -1.79
CA GLY A 199 -8.73 -3.93 -2.56
C GLY A 199 -9.76 -3.00 -3.16
N VAL A 200 -10.68 -3.59 -3.93
CA VAL A 200 -11.66 -2.84 -4.72
C VAL A 200 -12.67 -2.07 -3.87
N HIS A 201 -12.97 -2.56 -2.67
CA HIS A 201 -13.95 -1.95 -1.77
C HIS A 201 -13.40 -0.71 -1.04
N LEU A 202 -12.11 -0.38 -1.15
CA LEU A 202 -11.52 0.84 -0.59
C LEU A 202 -11.84 2.09 -1.42
N VAL A 203 -13.14 2.35 -1.58
CA VAL A 203 -13.65 3.47 -2.37
C VAL A 203 -13.51 4.78 -1.58
N PRO A 204 -12.89 5.82 -2.17
CA PRO A 204 -12.73 7.12 -1.51
C PRO A 204 -14.05 7.70 -0.98
N GLY A 205 -14.01 8.14 0.29
CA GLY A 205 -15.14 8.71 1.02
C GLY A 205 -16.23 7.73 1.46
N MET A 206 -15.95 6.42 1.47
CA MET A 206 -16.86 5.41 2.07
C MET A 206 -16.45 4.97 3.48
N LEU A 207 -15.17 5.11 3.83
CA LEU A 207 -14.72 4.97 5.20
C LEU A 207 -14.97 6.27 5.97
N PRO A 208 -15.46 6.20 7.22
CA PRO A 208 -15.47 7.37 8.09
C PRO A 208 -14.03 7.82 8.37
N ARG A 209 -13.89 9.02 8.94
CA ARG A 209 -12.60 9.48 9.46
C ARG A 209 -12.06 8.47 10.46
N ILE A 210 -10.79 8.12 10.31
CA ILE A 210 -10.05 7.24 11.22
C ILE A 210 -9.18 8.14 12.09
N ASP A 211 -9.47 8.17 13.39
CA ASP A 211 -8.72 8.96 14.36
C ASP A 211 -7.65 8.11 15.06
N GLY A 212 -6.61 8.76 15.58
CA GLY A 212 -5.53 8.07 16.31
C GLY A 212 -4.55 7.30 15.41
N ALA A 213 -4.46 7.66 14.13
CA ALA A 213 -3.55 7.07 13.17
C ALA A 213 -3.12 8.07 12.10
N LEU A 214 -1.96 7.84 11.49
CA LEU A 214 -1.60 8.44 10.21
C LEU A 214 -2.25 7.61 9.10
N VAL A 215 -3.28 8.15 8.45
CA VAL A 215 -3.99 7.44 7.38
C VAL A 215 -3.59 7.98 6.02
N VAL A 216 -3.12 7.08 5.17
CA VAL A 216 -2.68 7.38 3.80
C VAL A 216 -3.52 6.53 2.86
N GLN A 217 -4.35 7.19 2.03
CA GLN A 217 -5.18 6.52 1.03
C GLN A 217 -4.70 6.89 -0.37
N CYS A 218 -4.66 5.89 -1.26
CA CYS A 218 -4.44 6.09 -2.68
C CYS A 218 -5.28 5.11 -3.51
N VAL A 219 -5.41 5.38 -4.80
CA VAL A 219 -6.09 4.51 -5.78
C VAL A 219 -5.12 4.17 -6.90
N LEU A 220 -4.95 2.88 -7.20
CA LEU A 220 -4.27 2.43 -8.42
C LEU A 220 -5.27 2.32 -9.56
N ALA A 221 -4.89 2.84 -10.72
CA ALA A 221 -5.69 2.77 -11.94
C ALA A 221 -4.81 2.45 -13.16
N ILE A 222 -5.39 1.75 -14.13
CA ILE A 222 -4.77 1.52 -15.45
C ILE A 222 -5.58 2.31 -16.47
N GLU A 223 -4.93 3.27 -17.13
CA GLU A 223 -5.58 4.13 -18.11
C GLU A 223 -5.89 3.36 -19.40
N ASP A 224 -4.91 2.62 -19.90
CA ASP A 224 -5.02 1.88 -21.15
C ASP A 224 -5.81 0.56 -20.98
N GLU A 225 -6.77 0.33 -21.87
CA GLU A 225 -7.62 -0.85 -21.80
C GLU A 225 -6.90 -2.12 -22.26
N GLU A 226 -6.07 -2.01 -23.30
CA GLU A 226 -5.31 -3.14 -23.83
C GLU A 226 -4.32 -3.62 -22.76
N GLU A 227 -3.60 -2.70 -22.12
CA GLU A 227 -2.73 -2.97 -20.98
C GLU A 227 -3.50 -3.64 -19.84
N HIS A 228 -4.66 -3.11 -19.45
CA HIS A 228 -5.47 -3.69 -18.38
C HIS A 228 -5.87 -5.14 -18.71
N SER A 229 -6.19 -5.42 -19.97
CA SER A 229 -6.51 -6.77 -20.43
C SER A 229 -5.34 -7.75 -20.29
N THR A 230 -4.09 -7.29 -20.46
CA THR A 230 -2.90 -8.15 -20.34
C THR A 230 -2.74 -8.75 -18.95
N HIS A 231 -3.23 -8.07 -17.91
CA HIS A 231 -3.17 -8.55 -16.53
C HIS A 231 -4.10 -9.76 -16.27
N PHE A 232 -4.98 -10.09 -17.20
CA PHE A 232 -5.84 -11.27 -17.13
C PHE A 232 -5.32 -12.44 -17.97
N MET A 233 -4.09 -12.35 -18.48
CA MET A 233 -3.44 -13.45 -19.19
C MET A 233 -2.84 -14.46 -18.20
N VAL A 234 -3.19 -15.73 -18.34
CA VAL A 234 -2.74 -16.83 -17.47
C VAL A 234 -1.85 -17.78 -18.27
N ARG A 235 -0.83 -18.35 -17.61
CA ARG A 235 0.01 -19.40 -18.19
C ARG A 235 -0.71 -20.75 -18.11
N ASP A 236 -0.84 -21.43 -19.25
CA ASP A 236 -1.44 -22.76 -19.30
C ASP A 236 -0.46 -23.81 -18.76
N ALA A 237 -0.92 -24.66 -17.84
CA ALA A 237 -0.10 -25.72 -17.24
C ALA A 237 0.03 -26.89 -18.22
N GLY A 238 0.70 -26.66 -19.36
CA GLY A 238 0.91 -27.69 -20.39
C GLY A 238 1.25 -27.19 -21.79
N LEU A 239 1.18 -25.87 -22.05
CA LEU A 239 1.54 -25.26 -23.33
C LEU A 239 2.39 -24.00 -23.07
N ASP A 240 3.42 -23.77 -23.89
CA ASP A 240 4.25 -22.55 -23.85
C ASP A 240 3.49 -21.34 -24.43
N GLY A 241 2.36 -20.96 -23.80
CA GLY A 241 1.52 -19.85 -24.24
C GLY A 241 0.69 -19.22 -23.12
N LEU A 242 0.52 -17.90 -23.19
CA LEU A 242 -0.43 -17.14 -22.38
C LEU A 242 -1.83 -17.27 -23.01
N ARG A 243 -2.87 -17.48 -22.18
CA ARG A 243 -4.27 -17.43 -22.61
C ARG A 243 -5.07 -16.42 -21.79
N PRO A 244 -6.07 -15.74 -22.38
CA PRO A 244 -6.92 -14.82 -21.64
C PRO A 244 -7.80 -15.58 -20.64
N HIS A 245 -7.90 -15.08 -19.41
CA HIS A 245 -8.87 -15.58 -18.44
C HIS A 245 -10.25 -15.03 -18.78
N LEU A 246 -10.98 -15.76 -19.64
CA LEU A 246 -12.23 -15.33 -20.29
C LEU A 246 -13.22 -14.63 -19.36
N LYS A 247 -13.40 -15.11 -18.11
CA LYS A 247 -14.28 -14.46 -17.11
C LYS A 247 -14.01 -12.95 -16.94
N TYR A 248 -12.74 -12.54 -16.91
CA TYR A 248 -12.36 -11.13 -16.69
C TYR A 248 -12.40 -10.34 -18.00
N ILE A 249 -12.01 -10.96 -19.11
CA ILE A 249 -12.03 -10.33 -20.43
C ILE A 249 -13.47 -10.05 -20.89
N ASP A 250 -14.38 -11.00 -20.71
CA ASP A 250 -15.81 -10.86 -21.04
C ASP A 250 -16.54 -9.85 -20.15
N ARG A 251 -15.87 -9.33 -19.11
CA ARG A 251 -16.38 -8.36 -18.14
C ARG A 251 -15.44 -7.17 -17.98
N LEU A 252 -14.53 -6.95 -18.93
CA LEU A 252 -13.55 -5.87 -18.86
C LEU A 252 -14.26 -4.51 -18.78
N ASP A 253 -15.32 -4.33 -19.56
CA ASP A 253 -16.18 -3.14 -19.51
C ASP A 253 -16.74 -2.87 -18.10
N ASP A 254 -17.26 -3.89 -17.43
CA ASP A 254 -17.81 -3.76 -16.07
C ASP A 254 -16.71 -3.48 -15.04
N ILE A 255 -15.53 -4.10 -15.20
CA ILE A 255 -14.34 -3.83 -14.37
C ILE A 255 -13.89 -2.37 -14.53
N ARG A 256 -13.86 -1.87 -15.77
CA ARG A 256 -13.46 -0.49 -16.07
C ARG A 256 -14.51 0.52 -15.63
N ARG A 257 -15.81 0.21 -15.73
CA ARG A 257 -16.88 1.01 -15.11
C ARG A 257 -16.67 1.17 -13.60
N VAL A 258 -16.36 0.07 -12.90
CA VAL A 258 -16.01 0.12 -11.46
C VAL A 258 -14.76 0.98 -11.23
N GLN A 259 -13.73 0.84 -12.08
CA GLN A 259 -12.52 1.68 -12.00
C GLN A 259 -12.86 3.17 -12.12
N ASP A 260 -13.62 3.55 -13.15
CA ASP A 260 -14.00 4.93 -13.43
C ASP A 260 -14.78 5.53 -12.26
N HIS A 261 -15.66 4.73 -11.66
CA HIS A 261 -16.36 5.14 -10.44
C HIS A 261 -15.39 5.41 -9.29
N ILE A 262 -14.45 4.49 -9.01
CA ILE A 262 -13.46 4.65 -7.93
C ILE A 262 -12.57 5.87 -8.18
N VAL A 263 -12.09 6.05 -9.42
CA VAL A 263 -11.26 7.20 -9.82
C VAL A 263 -12.05 8.50 -9.72
N GLY A 264 -13.32 8.52 -10.14
CA GLY A 264 -14.20 9.68 -9.98
C GLY A 264 -14.41 10.06 -8.51
N ARG A 265 -14.56 9.06 -7.63
CA ARG A 265 -14.61 9.26 -6.17
C ARG A 265 -13.27 9.78 -5.64
N ALA A 266 -12.15 9.25 -6.10
CA ALA A 266 -10.81 9.69 -5.70
C ALA A 266 -10.61 11.18 -5.99
N LYS A 267 -10.92 11.60 -7.22
CA LYS A 267 -10.86 13.02 -7.64
C LYS A 267 -11.75 13.90 -6.75
N ARG A 268 -12.99 13.49 -6.47
CA ARG A 268 -13.94 14.24 -5.63
C ARG A 268 -13.44 14.41 -4.19
N HIS A 269 -12.81 13.37 -3.63
CA HIS A 269 -12.31 13.35 -2.26
C HIS A 269 -10.83 13.74 -2.13
N ARG A 270 -10.21 14.19 -3.23
CA ARG A 270 -8.78 14.58 -3.29
C ARG A 270 -7.83 13.46 -2.84
N VAL A 271 -8.20 12.21 -3.11
CA VAL A 271 -7.33 11.04 -2.90
C VAL A 271 -6.45 10.87 -4.15
N PRO A 272 -5.12 10.72 -4.00
CA PRO A 272 -4.21 10.49 -5.11
C PRO A 272 -4.59 9.26 -5.94
N VAL A 273 -4.55 9.43 -7.26
CA VAL A 273 -4.67 8.33 -8.23
C VAL A 273 -3.28 8.10 -8.82
N ILE A 274 -2.76 6.89 -8.65
CA ILE A 274 -1.46 6.47 -9.17
C ILE A 274 -1.73 5.69 -10.45
N ALA A 275 -1.46 6.34 -11.58
CA ALA A 275 -1.46 5.74 -12.90
C ALA A 275 0.00 5.50 -13.32
N SER A 276 0.38 4.24 -13.53
CA SER A 276 1.70 3.87 -14.04
C SER A 276 1.66 2.42 -14.49
N THR A 277 2.37 2.11 -15.58
CA THR A 277 2.55 0.77 -16.13
C THR A 277 3.71 0.02 -15.46
N ASP A 278 4.59 0.76 -14.78
CA ASP A 278 5.69 0.20 -14.01
C ASP A 278 5.33 0.04 -12.52
N ILE A 279 5.37 -1.21 -12.06
CA ILE A 279 5.13 -1.60 -10.67
C ILE A 279 6.11 -0.89 -9.73
N ARG A 280 7.38 -0.69 -10.11
CA ARG A 280 8.36 -0.03 -9.25
C ARG A 280 7.98 1.43 -9.00
N ALA A 281 7.67 2.17 -10.07
CA ALA A 281 7.17 3.53 -9.95
C ALA A 281 5.88 3.62 -9.11
N GLN A 282 4.96 2.65 -9.22
CA GLN A 282 3.77 2.61 -8.36
C GLN A 282 4.11 2.42 -6.88
N ILE A 283 5.03 1.50 -6.55
CA ILE A 283 5.49 1.29 -5.18
C ILE A 283 6.14 2.56 -4.62
N ASP A 284 7.04 3.17 -5.39
CA ASP A 284 7.75 4.37 -4.96
C ASP A 284 6.77 5.55 -4.74
N ALA A 285 5.73 5.67 -5.58
CA ALA A 285 4.67 6.65 -5.39
C ALA A 285 3.87 6.43 -4.09
N VAL A 286 3.54 5.17 -3.74
CA VAL A 286 2.87 4.86 -2.47
C VAL A 286 3.77 5.22 -1.28
N LEU A 287 5.06 4.87 -1.34
CA LEU A 287 6.01 5.20 -0.28
C LEU A 287 6.15 6.70 -0.10
N GLU A 288 6.29 7.46 -1.20
CA GLU A 288 6.40 8.91 -1.14
C GLU A 288 5.16 9.54 -0.52
N LEU A 289 3.95 9.06 -0.83
CA LEU A 289 2.72 9.52 -0.17
C LEU A 289 2.77 9.30 1.35
N VAL A 290 3.27 8.15 1.79
CA VAL A 290 3.39 7.85 3.23
C VAL A 290 4.43 8.75 3.89
N LEU A 291 5.62 8.87 3.30
CA LEU A 291 6.70 9.69 3.83
C LEU A 291 6.34 11.18 3.86
N ALA A 292 5.69 11.71 2.82
CA ALA A 292 5.24 13.09 2.77
C ALA A 292 4.12 13.41 3.78
N SER A 293 3.34 12.39 4.19
CA SER A 293 2.25 12.58 5.16
C SER A 293 2.77 12.84 6.58
N VAL A 294 4.01 12.42 6.89
CA VAL A 294 4.66 12.68 8.19
C VAL A 294 4.83 14.18 8.45
N GLU A 295 5.27 14.93 7.42
CA GLU A 295 5.50 16.37 7.51
C GLU A 295 4.21 17.14 7.85
N GLN A 296 3.05 16.63 7.43
CA GLN A 296 1.76 17.27 7.68
C GLN A 296 1.30 17.10 9.13
N VAL A 297 1.64 15.97 9.76
CA VAL A 297 1.28 15.68 11.16
C VAL A 297 2.15 16.47 12.13
N GLN A 298 3.43 16.68 11.82
CA GLN A 298 4.36 17.41 12.70
C GLN A 298 4.20 18.95 12.68
N ARG A 299 3.47 19.50 11.70
CA ARG A 299 3.18 20.94 11.59
C ARG A 299 1.93 21.39 12.37
N VAL A 300 1.22 20.46 12.99
CA VAL A 300 0.01 20.69 13.80
C VAL A 300 0.36 20.57 15.27
#